data_AF-A0AAP4BRV0-F1
#
_entry.id   AF-A0AAP4BRV0-F1
#
_cell.length_a   1.000
_cell.length_b   1.000
_cell.length_c   1.000
_cell.angle_alpha   90.00
_cell.angle_beta   90.00
_cell.angle_gamma   90.00
#
_symmetry.space_group_name_H-M   'P 1'
#
loop_
_entity.id
_entity.type
_entity.pdbx_description
1 polymer ?
#
loop_
_entity_poly.entity_id
_entity_poly.type
_entity_poly.pdbx_seq_one_letter_code
_entity_poly.pdbx_strand_id
1 'polypeptide(L)'
;MGPVGLILMVIAVSAGVLTGLNGFYTATSRVLFTMGKAQMLPSQVSHIHPKHNTPVIAIVVTALLCLISPWFGRAALNWVVDMTSVGITIAYFYACYCAYKIARDGKLRSVQLETGSNPVQKWISLAGCILSLGFMALLLVPSSPGMLNTESFYALVAWVILGLGFFWMRSKVYLSQDEDELKKVVLQ
;
A
#
# COMPACT_ATOMS: atom_id res chain seq x y z
N MET A 1 -19.63 -31.02 12.81
CA MET A 1 -20.19 -29.71 13.22
C MET A 1 -21.65 -29.68 12.79
N GLY A 2 -22.58 -29.52 13.73
CA GLY A 2 -24.01 -29.47 13.39
C GLY A 2 -24.38 -28.20 12.60
N PRO A 3 -25.59 -28.12 12.00
CA PRO A 3 -26.04 -26.99 11.19
C PRO A 3 -25.90 -25.63 11.89
N VAL A 4 -26.12 -25.59 13.21
CA VAL A 4 -25.97 -24.39 14.05
C VAL A 4 -24.51 -23.90 14.08
N GLY A 5 -23.54 -24.81 14.13
CA GLY A 5 -22.12 -24.46 14.11
C GLY A 5 -21.67 -23.88 12.77
N LEU A 6 -22.25 -24.35 11.66
CA LEU A 6 -21.99 -23.82 10.33
C LEU A 6 -22.56 -22.39 10.18
N ILE A 7 -23.78 -22.15 10.67
CA ILE A 7 -24.40 -20.81 10.66
C ILE A 7 -23.56 -19.82 11.47
N LEU A 8 -23.13 -20.21 12.69
CA LEU A 8 -22.26 -19.36 13.50
C LEU A 8 -20.93 -19.06 12.82
N MET A 9 -20.31 -20.04 12.16
CA MET A 9 -19.09 -19.80 11.37
C MET A 9 -19.32 -18.84 10.21
N VAL A 10 -20.41 -19.01 9.45
CA VAL A 10 -20.72 -18.12 8.32
C VAL A 10 -20.92 -16.68 8.79
N ILE A 11 -21.64 -16.48 9.90
CA ILE A 11 -21.84 -15.15 10.47
C ILE A 11 -20.50 -14.55 10.94
N ALA A 12 -19.69 -15.34 11.65
CA ALA A 12 -18.39 -14.89 12.16
C ALA A 12 -17.42 -14.51 11.02
N VAL A 13 -17.31 -15.36 9.99
CA VAL A 13 -16.46 -15.09 8.82
C VAL A 13 -16.97 -13.88 8.04
N SER A 14 -18.29 -13.78 7.82
CA SER A 14 -18.88 -12.64 7.11
C SER A 14 -18.67 -11.34 7.86
N ALA A 15 -18.89 -11.32 9.18
CA ALA A 15 -18.64 -10.16 10.01
C ALA A 15 -17.16 -9.73 9.98
N GLY A 16 -16.23 -10.69 10.03
CA GLY A 16 -14.79 -10.43 9.91
C GLY A 16 -14.41 -9.82 8.55
N VAL A 17 -14.92 -10.38 7.45
CA VAL A 17 -14.65 -9.90 6.10
C VAL A 17 -15.21 -8.49 5.89
N LEU A 18 -16.47 -8.24 6.28
CA LEU A 18 -17.10 -6.92 6.14
C LEU A 18 -16.35 -5.84 6.94
N THR A 19 -15.89 -6.18 8.14
CA THR A 19 -15.09 -5.27 8.98
C THR A 19 -13.75 -4.96 8.32
N GLY A 20 -13.05 -5.98 7.81
CA GLY A 20 -11.77 -5.80 7.10
C GLY A 20 -11.91 -4.95 5.85
N LEU A 21 -12.94 -5.20 5.03
CA LEU A 21 -13.21 -4.46 3.80
C LEU A 21 -13.47 -2.97 4.08
N ASN A 22 -14.26 -2.64 5.10
CA ASN A 22 -14.49 -1.24 5.49
C ASN A 22 -13.19 -0.53 5.91
N GLY A 23 -12.31 -1.25 6.63
CA GLY A 23 -10.98 -0.76 7.00
C GLY A 23 -10.09 -0.48 5.77
N PHE A 24 -10.00 -1.45 4.86
CA PHE A 24 -9.24 -1.29 3.62
C PHE A 24 -9.78 -0.15 2.75
N TYR A 25 -11.10 -0.04 2.63
CA TYR A 25 -11.74 1.01 1.85
C TYR A 25 -11.41 2.42 2.39
N THR A 26 -11.39 2.55 3.72
CA THR A 26 -10.98 3.78 4.40
C THR A 26 -9.49 4.08 4.21
N ALA A 27 -8.63 3.07 4.31
CA ALA A 27 -7.18 3.23 4.12
C ALA A 27 -6.84 3.65 2.68
N THR A 28 -7.41 2.98 1.68
CA THR A 28 -7.23 3.31 0.26
C THR A 28 -7.65 4.74 -0.04
N SER A 29 -8.80 5.18 0.49
CA SER A 29 -9.29 6.55 0.30
C SER A 29 -8.33 7.59 0.87
N ARG A 30 -7.68 7.32 2.02
CA ARG A 30 -6.67 8.22 2.60
C ARG A 30 -5.39 8.25 1.77
N VAL A 31 -4.91 7.11 1.28
CA VAL A 31 -3.74 7.06 0.39
C VAL A 31 -4.01 7.84 -0.89
N LEU A 32 -5.19 7.68 -1.47
CA LEU A 32 -5.58 8.40 -2.68
C LEU A 32 -5.71 9.91 -2.44
N PHE A 33 -6.18 10.30 -1.25
CA PHE A 33 -6.24 11.70 -0.81
C PHE A 33 -4.87 12.32 -0.57
N THR A 34 -3.94 11.64 0.11
CA THR A 34 -2.58 12.17 0.33
C THR A 34 -1.81 12.29 -0.98
N MET A 35 -2.02 11.36 -1.92
CA MET A 35 -1.53 11.51 -3.29
C MET A 35 -2.15 12.75 -3.95
N GLY A 36 -3.47 12.92 -3.92
CA GLY A 36 -4.11 14.14 -4.44
C GLY A 36 -3.54 15.44 -3.86
N LYS A 37 -3.30 15.49 -2.53
CA LYS A 37 -2.69 16.64 -1.85
C LYS A 37 -1.23 16.88 -2.26
N ALA A 38 -0.47 15.83 -2.56
CA ALA A 38 0.89 15.93 -3.10
C ALA A 38 0.92 16.32 -4.60
N GLN A 39 -0.19 16.87 -5.14
CA GLN A 39 -0.39 17.17 -6.57
C GLN A 39 -0.01 16.03 -7.50
N MET A 40 -0.07 14.82 -6.96
CA MET A 40 0.13 13.64 -7.75
C MET A 40 -1.05 13.59 -8.72
N LEU A 41 -2.22 13.25 -8.23
CA LEU A 41 -3.38 13.07 -9.08
C LEU A 41 -4.01 14.43 -9.44
N PRO A 42 -4.79 14.54 -10.53
CA PRO A 42 -5.49 15.77 -10.86
C PRO A 42 -6.23 16.32 -9.63
N SER A 43 -6.16 17.64 -9.42
CA SER A 43 -6.59 18.36 -8.20
C SER A 43 -8.04 18.11 -7.76
N GLN A 44 -8.84 17.50 -8.63
CA GLN A 44 -10.20 17.05 -8.33
C GLN A 44 -10.22 15.86 -7.36
N VAL A 45 -9.20 14.99 -7.35
CA VAL A 45 -9.16 13.81 -6.45
C VAL A 45 -8.91 14.21 -4.99
N SER A 46 -8.28 15.37 -4.75
CA SER A 46 -8.09 15.93 -3.41
C SER A 46 -9.27 16.75 -2.91
N HIS A 47 -10.37 16.87 -3.67
CA HIS A 47 -11.50 17.67 -3.24
C HIS A 47 -12.22 17.00 -2.05
N ILE A 48 -12.13 17.65 -0.90
CA ILE A 48 -12.75 17.20 0.34
C ILE A 48 -14.16 17.77 0.42
N HIS A 49 -15.14 16.94 0.76
CA HIS A 49 -16.49 17.43 0.97
C HIS A 49 -16.55 18.33 2.22
N PRO A 50 -17.06 19.59 2.12
CA PRO A 50 -16.92 20.61 3.16
C PRO A 50 -17.63 20.28 4.48
N LYS A 51 -18.62 19.39 4.47
CA LYS A 51 -19.39 19.00 5.67
C LYS A 51 -18.91 17.73 6.39
N HIS A 52 -18.26 16.80 5.67
CA HIS A 52 -17.88 15.47 6.20
C HIS A 52 -16.37 15.25 6.22
N ASN A 53 -15.57 16.23 5.76
CA ASN A 53 -14.12 16.13 5.65
C ASN A 53 -13.64 14.82 4.97
N THR A 54 -14.46 14.25 4.09
CA THR A 54 -14.19 12.97 3.43
C THR A 54 -13.92 13.21 1.95
N PRO A 55 -12.87 12.60 1.36
CA PRO A 55 -12.58 12.71 -0.07
C PRO A 55 -13.58 11.87 -0.88
N VAL A 56 -14.73 12.46 -1.22
CA VAL A 56 -15.84 11.76 -1.89
C VAL A 56 -15.43 11.23 -3.27
N ILE A 57 -14.61 11.98 -4.01
CA ILE A 57 -14.14 11.55 -5.34
C ILE A 57 -13.21 10.34 -5.24
N ALA A 58 -12.33 10.31 -4.24
CA ALA A 58 -11.46 9.14 -4.00
C ALA A 58 -12.27 7.87 -3.68
N ILE A 59 -13.32 8.03 -2.87
CA ILE A 59 -14.27 6.97 -2.53
C ILE A 59 -14.98 6.46 -3.79
N VAL A 60 -15.57 7.35 -4.58
CA VAL A 60 -16.32 6.97 -5.80
C VAL A 60 -15.41 6.25 -6.80
N VAL A 61 -14.18 6.73 -7.02
CA VAL A 61 -13.20 6.04 -7.88
C VAL A 61 -12.90 4.64 -7.36
N THR A 62 -12.67 4.51 -6.05
CA THR A 62 -12.41 3.21 -5.42
C THR A 62 -13.62 2.27 -5.56
N ALA A 63 -14.84 2.77 -5.35
CA ALA A 63 -16.08 1.99 -5.55
C ALA A 63 -16.22 1.50 -6.99
N LEU A 64 -16.00 2.37 -7.98
CA LEU A 64 -16.09 2.00 -9.39
C LEU A 64 -15.07 0.93 -9.75
N LEU A 65 -13.82 1.06 -9.29
CA LEU A 65 -12.79 0.04 -9.51
C LEU A 65 -13.16 -1.30 -8.84
N CYS A 66 -13.67 -1.27 -7.61
CA CYS A 66 -14.14 -2.46 -6.91
C CYS A 66 -15.32 -3.13 -7.62
N LEU A 67 -16.24 -2.35 -8.19
CA LEU A 67 -17.33 -2.88 -9.01
C LEU A 67 -16.79 -3.53 -10.27
N ILE A 68 -15.75 -2.96 -10.89
CA ILE A 68 -15.18 -3.48 -12.14
C ILE A 68 -14.38 -4.76 -11.94
N SER A 69 -13.74 -4.90 -10.79
CA SER A 69 -12.84 -6.01 -10.44
C SER A 69 -13.40 -7.43 -10.72
N PRO A 70 -14.65 -7.79 -10.37
CA PRO A 70 -15.19 -9.13 -10.59
C PRO A 70 -15.35 -9.51 -12.08
N TRP A 71 -15.43 -8.54 -12.99
CA TRP A 71 -15.62 -8.82 -14.42
C TRP A 71 -14.34 -9.28 -15.14
N PHE A 72 -13.17 -9.15 -14.52
CA PHE A 72 -11.90 -9.59 -15.12
C PHE A 72 -11.71 -11.13 -15.12
N GLY A 73 -12.48 -11.86 -14.30
CA GLY A 73 -12.40 -13.33 -14.21
C GLY A 73 -11.28 -13.85 -13.29
N ARG A 74 -11.30 -15.16 -12.97
CA ARG A 74 -10.45 -15.75 -11.92
C ARG A 74 -8.95 -15.68 -12.22
N ALA A 75 -8.53 -15.96 -13.46
CA ALA A 75 -7.14 -15.87 -13.86
C ALA A 75 -6.61 -14.43 -13.68
N ALA A 76 -7.44 -13.46 -14.07
CA ALA A 76 -7.12 -12.06 -13.91
C ALA A 76 -7.30 -11.50 -12.47
N LEU A 77 -7.77 -12.30 -11.53
CA LEU A 77 -7.68 -11.94 -10.10
C LEU A 77 -6.41 -12.51 -9.50
N ASN A 78 -6.01 -13.72 -9.90
CA ASN A 78 -4.80 -14.36 -9.40
C ASN A 78 -3.54 -13.54 -9.72
N TRP A 79 -3.34 -13.13 -10.98
CA TRP A 79 -2.18 -12.29 -11.34
C TRP A 79 -2.11 -10.95 -10.59
N VAL A 80 -3.24 -10.29 -10.32
CA VAL A 80 -3.32 -9.02 -9.60
C VAL A 80 -2.98 -9.23 -8.13
N VAL A 81 -3.49 -10.30 -7.53
CA VAL A 81 -3.17 -10.67 -6.15
C VAL A 81 -1.69 -11.04 -6.02
N ASP A 82 -1.15 -11.81 -6.96
CA ASP A 82 0.28 -12.18 -7.00
C ASP A 82 1.17 -10.93 -7.10
N MET A 83 0.86 -10.01 -8.02
CA MET A 83 1.57 -8.74 -8.18
C MET A 83 1.46 -7.85 -6.94
N THR A 84 0.28 -7.82 -6.30
CA THR A 84 0.04 -7.06 -5.07
C THR A 84 0.86 -7.63 -3.92
N SER A 85 0.99 -8.95 -3.79
CA SER A 85 1.82 -9.59 -2.77
C SER A 85 3.28 -9.13 -2.87
N VAL A 86 3.85 -9.12 -4.08
CA VAL A 86 5.21 -8.60 -4.31
C VAL A 86 5.32 -7.11 -3.96
N GLY A 87 4.34 -6.31 -4.36
CA GLY A 87 4.29 -4.88 -4.03
C GLY A 87 4.24 -4.61 -2.52
N ILE A 88 3.43 -5.38 -1.79
CA ILE A 88 3.34 -5.31 -0.33
C ILE A 88 4.66 -5.73 0.33
N THR A 89 5.32 -6.79 -0.17
CA THR A 89 6.64 -7.19 0.33
C THR A 89 7.68 -6.08 0.18
N ILE A 90 7.70 -5.39 -0.98
CA ILE A 90 8.60 -4.25 -1.21
C ILE A 90 8.25 -3.09 -0.26
N ALA A 91 6.97 -2.79 -0.07
CA ALA A 91 6.52 -1.74 0.84
C ALA A 91 6.93 -2.03 2.30
N TYR A 92 6.78 -3.28 2.76
CA TYR A 92 7.24 -3.70 4.08
C TYR A 92 8.76 -3.63 4.21
N PHE A 93 9.50 -4.09 3.21
CA PHE A 93 10.95 -3.95 3.20
C PHE A 93 11.37 -2.49 3.32
N TYR A 94 10.76 -1.60 2.54
CA TYR A 94 11.04 -0.16 2.60
C TYR A 94 10.67 0.44 3.96
N ALA A 95 9.52 0.07 4.54
CA ALA A 95 9.11 0.53 5.86
C ALA A 95 10.07 0.06 6.97
N CYS A 96 10.46 -1.22 6.96
CA CYS A 96 11.45 -1.77 7.88
C CYS A 96 12.82 -1.11 7.70
N TYR A 97 13.23 -0.83 6.45
CA TYR A 97 14.48 -0.13 6.15
C TYR A 97 14.46 1.31 6.67
N CYS A 98 13.35 2.04 6.47
CA CYS A 98 13.16 3.37 7.05
C CYS A 98 13.24 3.29 8.57
N ALA A 99 12.51 2.37 9.20
CA ALA A 99 12.52 2.18 10.65
C ALA A 99 13.92 1.84 11.19
N TYR A 100 14.68 1.01 10.47
CA TYR A 100 16.08 0.71 10.80
C TYR A 100 16.97 1.95 10.69
N LYS A 101 16.82 2.74 9.63
CA LYS A 101 17.57 3.99 9.45
C LYS A 101 17.24 4.99 10.54
N ILE A 102 15.96 5.13 10.91
CA ILE A 102 15.48 5.97 11.99
C ILE A 102 16.06 5.53 13.34
N ALA A 103 16.02 4.23 13.63
CA ALA A 103 16.56 3.67 14.87
C ALA A 103 18.09 3.75 14.95
N ARG A 104 18.79 3.80 13.81
CA ARG A 104 20.24 3.95 13.73
C ARG A 104 20.69 5.42 13.84
N ASP A 105 20.04 6.30 13.09
CA ASP A 105 20.47 7.70 12.94
C ASP A 105 19.80 8.61 13.98
N GLY A 106 18.74 8.13 14.67
CA GLY A 106 18.02 8.86 15.72
C GLY A 106 17.31 10.13 15.23
N LYS A 107 17.24 10.32 13.92
CA LYS A 107 16.74 11.54 13.26
C LYS A 107 15.89 11.16 12.05
N LEU A 108 14.61 11.48 12.09
CA LEU A 108 13.86 11.77 10.86
C LEU A 108 13.99 13.26 10.60
N ARG A 109 14.53 13.63 9.44
CA ARG A 109 14.29 14.88 8.70
C ARG A 109 13.46 15.93 9.49
N SER A 110 14.11 16.57 10.48
CA SER A 110 13.63 17.62 11.41
C SER A 110 12.61 17.32 12.54
N VAL A 111 12.28 16.06 12.85
CA VAL A 111 11.49 15.69 14.05
C VAL A 111 12.31 14.74 14.93
N GLN A 112 12.66 15.21 16.13
CA GLN A 112 13.21 14.35 17.18
C GLN A 112 12.09 13.40 17.62
N LEU A 113 12.14 12.14 17.21
CA LEU A 113 11.22 11.15 17.77
C LEU A 113 11.66 10.87 19.21
N GLU A 114 10.73 11.05 20.16
CA GLU A 114 10.93 10.73 21.58
C GLU A 114 11.17 9.23 21.84
N THR A 115 11.02 8.40 20.81
CA THR A 115 11.51 7.03 20.84
C THR A 115 13.04 7.07 20.87
N GLY A 116 13.59 7.09 22.07
CA GLY A 116 15.03 6.97 22.32
C GLY A 116 15.61 5.80 21.52
N SER A 117 16.91 5.86 21.25
CA SER A 117 17.70 4.82 20.58
C SER A 117 17.55 3.47 21.30
N ASN A 118 16.46 2.76 21.04
CA ASN A 118 16.17 1.48 21.63
C ASN A 118 16.84 0.43 20.76
N PRO A 119 17.90 -0.26 21.25
CA PRO A 119 18.58 -1.29 20.48
C PRO A 119 17.62 -2.40 20.05
N VAL A 120 16.56 -2.64 20.83
CA VAL A 120 15.46 -3.57 20.51
C VAL A 120 14.78 -3.20 19.18
N GLN A 121 14.47 -1.92 18.94
CA GLN A 121 13.81 -1.48 17.71
C GLN A 121 14.71 -1.67 16.47
N LYS A 122 16.03 -1.48 16.64
CA LYS A 122 17.01 -1.75 15.58
C LYS A 122 17.04 -3.22 15.21
N TRP A 123 17.05 -4.12 16.19
CA TRP A 123 17.02 -5.57 15.96
C TRP A 123 15.70 -6.04 15.34
N ILE A 124 14.55 -5.53 15.81
CA ILE A 124 13.24 -5.85 15.24
C ILE A 124 13.14 -5.38 13.79
N SER A 125 13.59 -4.15 13.50
CA SER A 125 13.55 -3.61 12.13
C SER A 125 14.50 -4.35 11.20
N LEU A 126 15.68 -4.75 11.70
CA LEU A 126 16.64 -5.58 10.95
C LEU A 126 16.06 -6.96 10.66
N ALA A 127 15.45 -7.61 11.64
CA ALA A 127 14.77 -8.89 11.46
C ALA A 127 13.62 -8.77 10.43
N GLY A 128 12.84 -7.70 10.48
CA GLY A 128 11.80 -7.38 9.50
C GLY A 128 12.34 -7.19 8.08
N CYS A 129 13.48 -6.50 7.92
CA CYS A 129 14.17 -6.38 6.63
C CYS A 129 14.63 -7.73 6.08
N ILE A 130 15.27 -8.55 6.93
CA ILE A 130 15.76 -9.89 6.54
C ILE A 130 14.58 -10.79 6.16
N LEU A 131 13.50 -10.76 6.95
CA LEU A 131 12.30 -11.54 6.67
C LEU A 131 11.65 -11.09 5.35
N SER A 132 11.52 -9.78 5.12
CA SER A 132 10.95 -9.24 3.87
C SER A 132 11.82 -9.59 2.66
N LEU A 133 13.14 -9.54 2.79
CA LEU A 133 14.07 -10.03 1.76
C LEU A 133 13.92 -11.53 1.52
N GLY A 134 13.72 -12.32 2.58
CA GLY A 134 13.41 -13.74 2.48
C GLY A 134 12.13 -14.00 1.69
N PHE A 135 11.03 -13.31 2.03
CA PHE A 135 9.78 -13.38 1.27
C PHE A 135 9.94 -12.94 -0.18
N MET A 136 10.69 -11.86 -0.42
CA MET A 136 10.95 -11.38 -1.78
C MET A 136 11.75 -12.42 -2.58
N ALA A 137 12.77 -13.02 -2.00
CA ALA A 137 13.53 -14.10 -2.62
C ALA A 137 12.65 -15.33 -2.88
N LEU A 138 11.77 -15.70 -1.96
CA LEU A 138 10.85 -16.82 -2.14
C LEU A 138 9.85 -16.60 -3.28
N LEU A 139 9.41 -15.37 -3.51
CA LEU A 139 8.45 -15.02 -4.56
C LEU A 139 9.10 -14.90 -5.95
N LEU A 140 10.35 -14.45 -6.02
CA LEU A 140 11.06 -14.16 -7.28
C LEU A 140 11.98 -15.29 -7.77
N VAL A 141 12.44 -16.19 -6.90
CA VAL A 141 13.38 -17.26 -7.30
C VAL A 141 12.63 -18.41 -7.99
N PRO A 142 12.98 -18.77 -9.24
CA PRO A 142 12.24 -19.72 -10.08
C PRO A 142 12.31 -21.20 -9.63
N SER A 143 12.92 -21.48 -8.47
CA SER A 143 13.02 -22.81 -7.85
C SER A 143 12.42 -22.86 -6.43
N SER A 144 11.77 -21.78 -5.99
CA SER A 144 11.18 -21.66 -4.66
C SER A 144 9.70 -22.07 -4.63
N PRO A 145 9.20 -22.70 -3.54
CA PRO A 145 7.80 -23.11 -3.40
C PRO A 145 6.77 -21.96 -3.43
N GLY A 146 7.20 -20.70 -3.44
CA GLY A 146 6.36 -19.51 -3.58
C GLY A 146 6.41 -18.83 -4.95
N MET A 147 6.94 -19.50 -5.98
CA MET A 147 7.17 -18.93 -7.31
C MET A 147 5.91 -18.24 -7.89
N LEU A 148 6.07 -17.01 -8.36
CA LEU A 148 5.03 -16.31 -9.14
C LEU A 148 4.69 -17.09 -10.41
N ASN A 149 3.39 -17.16 -10.74
CA ASN A 149 2.97 -17.65 -12.04
C ASN A 149 3.68 -16.85 -13.14
N THR A 150 4.09 -17.53 -14.21
CA THR A 150 4.81 -16.91 -15.33
C THR A 150 4.02 -15.75 -15.94
N GLU A 151 2.68 -15.84 -15.95
CA GLU A 151 1.75 -14.78 -16.37
C GLU A 151 1.83 -13.55 -15.45
N SER A 152 1.85 -13.76 -14.13
CA SER A 152 1.98 -12.70 -13.12
C SER A 152 3.32 -11.98 -13.20
N PHE A 153 4.40 -12.67 -13.61
CA PHE A 153 5.71 -12.05 -13.79
C PHE A 153 5.72 -11.04 -14.96
N TYR A 154 5.15 -11.41 -16.11
CA TYR A 154 5.03 -10.48 -17.24
C TYR A 154 4.14 -9.29 -16.90
N ALA A 155 3.01 -9.53 -16.21
CA ALA A 155 2.14 -8.46 -15.75
C ALA A 155 2.85 -7.53 -14.75
N LEU A 156 3.68 -8.06 -13.85
CA LEU A 156 4.52 -7.30 -12.93
C LEU A 156 5.50 -6.38 -13.68
N VAL A 157 6.22 -6.92 -14.67
CA VAL A 157 7.17 -6.12 -15.48
C VAL A 157 6.42 -5.02 -16.23
N ALA A 158 5.30 -5.33 -16.87
CA ALA A 158 4.47 -4.33 -17.55
C ALA A 158 3.99 -3.23 -16.60
N TRP A 159 3.58 -3.60 -15.39
CA TRP A 159 3.13 -2.67 -14.36
C TRP A 159 4.27 -1.79 -13.81
N VAL A 160 5.47 -2.33 -13.62
CA VAL A 160 6.66 -1.57 -13.22
C VAL A 160 7.04 -0.56 -14.31
N ILE A 161 6.99 -0.96 -15.59
CA ILE A 161 7.25 -0.07 -16.71
C ILE A 161 6.22 1.06 -16.76
N LEU A 162 4.92 0.74 -16.61
CA LEU A 162 3.86 1.75 -16.51
C LEU A 162 4.09 2.70 -15.33
N GLY A 163 4.46 2.16 -14.17
CA GLY A 163 4.78 2.94 -12.98
C GLY A 163 5.97 3.88 -13.18
N LEU A 164 7.05 3.40 -13.80
CA LEU A 164 8.23 4.20 -14.14
C LEU A 164 7.92 5.27 -15.19
N GLY A 165 7.14 4.94 -16.22
CA GLY A 165 6.70 5.89 -17.24
C GLY A 165 5.82 6.99 -16.63
N PHE A 166 4.91 6.60 -15.75
CA PHE A 166 4.09 7.54 -14.98
C PHE A 166 4.95 8.42 -14.06
N PHE A 167 5.93 7.82 -13.37
CA PHE A 167 6.89 8.55 -12.54
C PHE A 167 7.72 9.54 -13.36
N TRP A 168 8.19 9.20 -14.56
CA TRP A 168 8.92 10.11 -15.43
C TRP A 168 8.07 11.26 -15.97
N MET A 169 6.82 10.99 -16.37
CA MET A 169 5.91 12.06 -16.80
C MET A 169 5.63 13.06 -15.68
N ARG A 170 5.46 12.57 -14.44
CA ARG A 170 5.14 13.43 -13.30
C ARG A 170 6.38 13.88 -12.49
N SER A 171 7.57 13.31 -12.75
CA SER A 171 8.89 13.65 -12.18
C SER A 171 9.20 15.14 -12.28
N LYS A 172 8.89 15.74 -13.44
CA LYS A 172 9.05 17.19 -13.65
C LYS A 172 8.18 18.04 -12.72
N VAL A 173 7.01 17.55 -12.30
CA VAL A 173 6.11 18.24 -11.36
C VAL A 173 6.54 18.00 -9.91
N TYR A 174 7.02 16.79 -9.58
CA TYR A 174 7.53 16.45 -8.24
C TYR A 174 8.80 17.21 -7.85
N LEU A 175 9.76 17.34 -8.77
CA LEU A 175 11.02 18.04 -8.51
C LEU A 175 10.85 19.57 -8.50
N SER A 176 9.73 20.10 -9.01
CA SER A 176 9.42 21.54 -9.00
C SER A 176 8.66 22.01 -7.76
N GLN A 177 8.17 21.10 -6.90
CA GLN A 177 7.53 21.49 -5.65
C GLN A 177 8.53 21.58 -4.52
N ASP A 178 8.67 22.79 -3.97
CA ASP A 178 9.48 23.10 -2.81
C ASP A 178 9.00 22.27 -1.60
N GLU A 179 9.93 21.63 -0.88
CA GLU A 179 9.61 20.73 0.26
C GLU A 179 8.74 21.42 1.32
N ASP A 180 8.76 22.75 1.37
CA ASP A 180 8.04 23.57 2.35
C ASP A 180 6.55 23.77 2.05
N GLU A 181 6.11 23.72 0.77
CA GLU A 181 4.70 23.74 0.41
C GLU A 181 4.02 22.39 0.70
N LEU A 182 4.70 21.27 0.42
CA LEU A 182 4.24 19.92 0.78
C LEU A 182 4.09 19.77 2.31
N LYS A 183 5.00 20.34 3.10
CA LYS A 183 4.89 20.38 4.58
C LYS A 183 3.64 21.12 5.05
N LYS A 184 3.32 22.29 4.47
CA LYS A 184 2.12 23.06 4.85
C LYS A 184 0.83 22.33 4.50
N VAL A 185 0.79 21.66 3.35
CA VAL A 185 -0.42 20.99 2.86
C VAL A 185 -0.68 19.66 3.59
N VAL A 186 0.34 18.93 4.04
CA VAL A 186 0.13 17.65 4.77
C VAL A 186 -0.18 17.87 6.26
N LEU A 187 0.29 18.96 6.87
CA LEU A 187 0.08 19.28 8.29
C LEU A 187 -1.19 20.09 8.58
N GLN A 188 -1.94 20.49 7.53
CA GLN A 188 -3.28 21.12 7.63
C GLN A 188 -4.38 20.14 7.25
#